data_AF-A0A485KSV9-F1
#
_entry.id   AF-A0A485KSV9-F1
#
_cell.length_a   1.000
_cell.length_b   1.000
_cell.length_c   1.000
_cell.angle_alpha   90.00
_cell.angle_beta   90.00
_cell.angle_gamma   90.00
#
_symmetry.space_group_name_H-M   'P 1'
#
loop_
_entity.id
_entity.type
_entity.pdbx_description
1 polymer ?
#
loop_
_entity_poly.entity_id
_entity_poly.type
_entity_poly.pdbx_seq_one_letter_code
_entity_poly.pdbx_strand_id
1 'polypeptide(L)'
;MCEMLTVNDSVPSPIISISSAKKLPKPVVMKRRRTGDTQSLEALSLTLKMKCLVVEAHMTNMDMRVIERNLISIANELALLFAFGIQDEATCYRFVVSTHDRVAKLLAMKNVQQSVRTTPAAVWECSKSRALSVDDAVANMNGCYETTLDDISLFWKQMQAAKDHAARLWNEDKLQEAMPFMRAADTYFKRLHLKFQKLNLDYAMIGARCTTPVVKKPKRPTGRVSFSDTPVVMGTAEADVDRSPICPSKPTPLEALLLRASREFPMPSF
;
A
#
# COMPACT_ATOMS: atom_id res chain seq x y z
N MET A 1 31.41 -28.59 -49.53
CA MET A 1 30.99 -27.74 -50.66
C MET A 1 30.83 -26.34 -50.08
N CYS A 2 31.81 -25.43 -49.99
CA CYS A 2 32.90 -24.99 -50.88
C CYS A 2 32.42 -24.28 -52.15
N GLU A 3 32.37 -22.95 -52.05
CA GLU A 3 32.65 -21.89 -53.06
C GLU A 3 32.63 -20.57 -52.23
N MET A 4 33.72 -19.89 -51.85
CA MET A 4 34.84 -19.26 -52.57
C MET A 4 34.41 -18.24 -53.63
N LEU A 5 34.32 -16.97 -53.24
CA LEU A 5 34.82 -15.84 -54.04
C LEU A 5 35.37 -14.74 -53.12
N THR A 6 36.69 -14.60 -53.16
CA THR A 6 37.49 -13.48 -52.65
C THR A 6 37.72 -12.46 -53.77
N VAL A 7 37.64 -11.17 -53.47
CA VAL A 7 38.51 -10.15 -54.08
C VAL A 7 38.84 -9.09 -53.02
N ASN A 8 40.13 -9.01 -52.69
CA ASN A 8 40.78 -7.92 -51.97
C ASN A 8 40.92 -6.72 -52.90
N ASP A 9 40.82 -5.49 -52.36
CA ASP A 9 41.78 -4.44 -52.70
C ASP A 9 41.85 -3.36 -51.61
N SER A 10 43.02 -2.75 -51.54
CA SER A 10 43.68 -2.09 -50.42
C SER A 10 43.33 -0.61 -50.18
N VAL A 11 43.17 -0.28 -48.89
CA VAL A 11 43.55 0.92 -48.08
C VAL A 11 44.18 2.12 -48.83
N PRO A 12 43.76 3.38 -48.55
CA PRO A 12 44.45 4.18 -47.51
C PRO A 12 43.52 4.96 -46.57
N SER A 13 43.92 5.00 -45.30
CA SER A 13 43.41 5.92 -44.28
C SER A 13 43.76 7.38 -44.59
N PRO A 14 42.98 8.34 -44.06
CA PRO A 14 43.57 9.58 -43.57
C PRO A 14 43.35 9.71 -42.06
N ILE A 15 44.48 9.97 -41.40
CA ILE A 15 44.59 10.48 -40.05
C ILE A 15 43.95 11.86 -40.02
N ILE A 16 42.92 12.06 -39.19
CA ILE A 16 42.57 13.37 -38.66
C ILE A 16 42.42 13.23 -37.14
N SER A 17 43.49 13.62 -36.44
CA SER A 17 43.47 13.97 -35.03
C SER A 17 42.80 15.33 -34.88
N ILE A 18 41.62 15.38 -34.28
CA ILE A 18 41.11 16.60 -33.65
C ILE A 18 40.77 16.25 -32.21
N SER A 19 41.64 16.73 -31.33
CA SER A 19 41.44 16.82 -29.90
C SER A 19 40.18 17.61 -29.58
N SER A 20 39.24 16.99 -28.88
CA SER A 20 38.28 17.73 -28.06
C SER A 20 37.90 16.88 -26.87
N ALA A 21 38.39 17.30 -25.70
CA ALA A 21 38.11 16.68 -24.41
C ALA A 21 36.61 16.77 -24.10
N LYS A 22 35.85 15.75 -24.53
CA LYS A 22 34.48 15.55 -24.06
C LYS A 22 34.55 15.03 -22.63
N LYS A 23 34.26 15.93 -21.68
CA LYS A 23 34.03 15.62 -20.27
C LYS A 23 33.16 14.37 -20.15
N LEU A 24 33.70 13.32 -19.55
CA LEU A 24 32.90 12.16 -19.11
C LEU A 24 31.76 12.67 -18.20
N PRO A 25 30.50 12.25 -18.45
CA PRO A 25 29.43 12.55 -17.52
C PRO A 25 29.73 11.86 -16.19
N LYS A 26 29.79 12.66 -15.12
CA LYS A 26 29.96 12.19 -13.74
C LYS A 26 28.87 11.15 -13.43
N PRO A 27 29.19 10.09 -12.66
CA PRO A 27 28.19 9.11 -12.27
C PRO A 27 27.08 9.83 -11.52
N VAL A 28 25.86 9.76 -12.05
CA VAL A 28 24.66 10.25 -11.40
C VAL A 28 24.47 9.38 -10.16
N VAL A 29 24.98 9.86 -9.03
CA VAL A 29 24.63 9.34 -7.71
C VAL A 29 23.12 9.52 -7.61
N MET A 30 22.38 8.43 -7.78
CA MET A 30 20.94 8.40 -7.57
C MET A 30 20.67 8.75 -6.11
N LYS A 31 20.46 10.03 -5.85
CA LYS A 31 19.78 10.50 -4.63
C LYS A 31 18.46 9.75 -4.57
N ARG A 32 18.32 8.86 -3.58
CA ARG A 32 17.04 8.27 -3.17
C ARG A 32 16.03 9.41 -3.01
N ARG A 33 15.19 9.64 -4.03
CA ARG A 33 13.99 10.46 -3.92
C ARG A 33 13.03 9.70 -3.01
N ARG A 34 13.10 9.97 -1.71
CA ARG A 34 11.91 9.92 -0.84
C ARG A 34 11.22 11.26 -0.99
N THR A 35 10.42 11.42 -2.03
CA THR A 35 9.47 12.52 -2.17
C THR A 35 8.09 11.88 -2.20
N GLY A 36 7.31 12.18 -1.16
CA GLY A 36 5.93 11.74 -1.06
C GLY A 36 5.10 12.41 -2.14
N ASP A 37 4.74 11.66 -3.17
CA ASP A 37 3.64 12.00 -4.06
C ASP A 37 2.34 11.53 -3.41
N THR A 38 1.93 12.20 -2.34
CA THR A 38 0.60 12.06 -1.73
C THR A 38 -0.41 13.06 -2.32
N GLN A 39 -0.14 13.63 -3.50
CA GLN A 39 -1.03 14.63 -4.12
C GLN A 39 -2.14 14.01 -4.99
N SER A 40 -2.11 12.71 -5.26
CA SER A 40 -3.17 12.01 -6.00
C SER A 40 -3.69 10.80 -5.21
N LEU A 41 -5.02 10.70 -5.07
CA LEU A 41 -5.70 9.55 -4.45
C LEU A 41 -5.37 8.23 -5.16
N GLU A 42 -5.12 8.31 -6.47
CA GLU A 42 -4.73 7.19 -7.31
C GLU A 42 -3.36 6.63 -6.89
N ALA A 43 -2.35 7.51 -6.74
CA ALA A 43 -1.02 7.12 -6.28
C ALA A 43 -1.04 6.56 -4.84
N LEU A 44 -1.90 7.12 -3.98
CA LEU A 44 -2.15 6.58 -2.64
C LEU A 44 -2.77 5.18 -2.70
N SER A 45 -3.73 4.93 -3.59
CA SER A 45 -4.36 3.62 -3.77
C SER A 45 -3.34 2.56 -4.20
N LEU A 46 -2.49 2.87 -5.18
CA LEU A 46 -1.39 2.00 -5.60
C LEU A 46 -0.40 1.73 -4.45
N THR A 47 -0.07 2.76 -3.68
CA THR A 47 0.83 2.63 -2.51
C THR A 47 0.23 1.72 -1.43
N LEU A 48 -1.06 1.86 -1.12
CA LEU A 48 -1.76 1.01 -0.16
C LEU A 48 -1.86 -0.44 -0.64
N LYS A 49 -2.15 -0.67 -1.93
CA LYS A 49 -2.13 -2.00 -2.56
C LYS A 49 -0.77 -2.69 -2.41
N MET A 50 0.32 -1.98 -2.74
CA MET A 50 1.68 -2.50 -2.59
C MET A 50 2.03 -2.78 -1.12
N LYS A 51 1.65 -1.89 -0.21
CA LYS A 51 1.87 -2.07 1.23
C LYS A 51 1.10 -3.28 1.76
N CYS A 52 -0.15 -3.46 1.34
CA CYS A 52 -0.98 -4.62 1.67
C CYS A 52 -0.32 -5.92 1.21
N LEU A 53 0.21 -5.96 -0.02
CA LEU A 53 0.96 -7.11 -0.54
C LEU A 53 2.16 -7.50 0.33
N VAL A 54 3.00 -6.51 0.65
CA VAL A 54 4.21 -6.72 1.46
C VAL A 54 3.86 -7.18 2.88
N VAL A 55 2.85 -6.58 3.49
CA VAL A 55 2.43 -6.92 4.86
C VAL A 55 1.84 -8.34 4.91
N GLU A 56 0.95 -8.69 3.98
CA GLU A 56 0.40 -10.05 3.89
C GLU A 56 1.50 -11.10 3.74
N ALA A 57 2.43 -10.90 2.79
CA ALA A 57 3.55 -11.81 2.57
C ALA A 57 4.42 -11.98 3.84
N HIS A 58 4.68 -10.91 4.59
CA HIS A 58 5.45 -11.01 5.83
C HIS A 58 4.67 -11.67 6.96
N MET A 59 3.38 -11.37 7.11
CA MET A 59 2.57 -11.87 8.23
C MET A 59 2.18 -13.33 8.09
N THR A 60 2.17 -13.87 6.87
CA THR A 60 1.92 -15.30 6.61
C THR A 60 3.20 -16.10 6.40
N ASN A 61 4.36 -15.53 6.74
CA ASN A 61 5.67 -16.17 6.55
C ASN A 61 5.89 -16.65 5.11
N MET A 62 5.57 -15.79 4.13
CA MET A 62 5.69 -16.06 2.69
C MET A 62 4.82 -17.22 2.19
N ASP A 63 3.67 -17.48 2.80
CA ASP A 63 2.71 -18.44 2.27
C ASP A 63 2.31 -18.08 0.84
N MET A 64 2.71 -18.94 -0.11
CA MET A 64 2.51 -18.71 -1.54
C MET A 64 1.03 -18.64 -1.91
N ARG A 65 0.16 -19.41 -1.27
CA ARG A 65 -1.28 -19.40 -1.56
C ARG A 65 -1.89 -18.05 -1.19
N VAL A 66 -1.45 -17.48 -0.07
CA VAL A 66 -1.88 -16.16 0.38
C VAL A 66 -1.35 -15.08 -0.55
N ILE A 67 -0.08 -15.17 -0.97
CA ILE A 67 0.55 -14.23 -1.90
C ILE A 67 -0.19 -14.23 -3.25
N GLU A 68 -0.42 -15.40 -3.85
CA GLU A 68 -1.11 -15.53 -5.13
C GLU A 68 -2.55 -15.01 -5.06
N ARG A 69 -3.29 -15.39 -4.01
CA ARG A 69 -4.65 -14.87 -3.76
C ARG A 69 -4.66 -13.34 -3.66
N ASN A 70 -3.66 -12.75 -3.00
CA ASN A 70 -3.55 -11.31 -2.85
C ASN A 70 -3.14 -10.60 -4.14
N LEU A 71 -2.29 -11.21 -4.98
CA LEU A 71 -1.97 -10.69 -6.32
C LEU A 71 -3.21 -10.64 -7.22
N ILE A 72 -4.02 -11.71 -7.21
CA ILE A 72 -5.27 -11.77 -7.96
C ILE A 72 -6.28 -10.73 -7.44
N SER A 73 -6.43 -10.63 -6.11
CA SER A 73 -7.29 -9.61 -5.48
C SER A 73 -6.89 -8.19 -5.91
N ILE A 74 -5.59 -7.85 -5.83
CA ILE A 74 -5.09 -6.54 -6.28
C ILE A 74 -5.37 -6.31 -7.78
N ALA A 75 -5.19 -7.33 -8.62
CA ALA A 75 -5.46 -7.21 -10.06
C ALA A 75 -6.96 -6.98 -10.35
N ASN A 76 -7.86 -7.66 -9.63
CA ASN A 76 -9.30 -7.42 -9.74
C ASN A 76 -9.67 -5.99 -9.34
N GLU A 77 -9.08 -5.47 -8.26
CA GLU A 77 -9.31 -4.08 -7.83
C GLU A 77 -8.81 -3.08 -8.87
N LEU A 78 -7.65 -3.33 -9.49
CA LEU A 78 -7.12 -2.48 -10.57
C LEU A 78 -7.96 -2.55 -11.84
N ALA A 79 -8.44 -3.75 -12.19
CA ALA A 79 -9.32 -3.94 -13.34
C ALA A 79 -10.63 -3.19 -13.17
N LEU A 80 -11.16 -3.15 -11.94
CA LEU A 80 -12.35 -2.36 -11.62
C LEU A 80 -12.09 -0.86 -11.72
N LEU A 81 -10.98 -0.36 -11.15
CA LEU A 81 -10.59 1.04 -11.31
C LEU A 81 -10.38 1.43 -12.78
N PHE A 82 -9.86 0.51 -13.60
CA PHE A 82 -9.77 0.67 -15.05
C PHE A 82 -11.15 0.72 -15.73
N ALA A 83 -12.06 -0.19 -15.39
CA ALA A 83 -13.42 -0.23 -15.94
C ALA A 83 -14.21 1.06 -15.66
N PHE A 84 -13.98 1.70 -14.51
CA PHE A 84 -14.54 3.02 -14.17
C PHE A 84 -13.76 4.21 -14.73
N GLY A 85 -12.71 3.99 -15.53
CA GLY A 85 -11.88 5.05 -16.12
C GLY A 85 -11.08 5.87 -15.09
N ILE A 86 -10.84 5.33 -13.89
CA ILE A 86 -10.04 5.97 -12.84
C ILE A 86 -8.54 5.74 -13.10
N GLN A 87 -8.17 4.60 -13.64
CA GLN A 87 -6.79 4.26 -14.01
C GLN A 87 -6.71 3.89 -15.49
N ASP A 88 -5.60 4.24 -16.14
CA ASP A 88 -5.30 3.76 -17.49
C ASP A 88 -4.73 2.33 -17.45
N GLU A 89 -4.98 1.58 -18.53
CA GLU A 89 -4.54 0.19 -18.65
C GLU A 89 -3.02 0.03 -18.49
N ALA A 90 -2.23 0.94 -19.08
CA ALA A 90 -0.78 0.86 -19.01
C ALA A 90 -0.26 1.02 -17.56
N THR A 91 -0.90 1.85 -16.74
CA THR A 91 -0.56 1.99 -15.32
C THR A 91 -0.96 0.75 -14.53
N CYS A 92 -2.18 0.23 -14.73
CA CYS A 92 -2.62 -0.99 -14.07
C CYS A 92 -1.70 -2.17 -14.38
N TYR A 93 -1.40 -2.42 -15.67
CA TYR A 93 -0.54 -3.52 -16.08
C TYR A 93 0.88 -3.38 -15.52
N ARG A 94 1.50 -2.19 -15.63
CA ARG A 94 2.83 -1.94 -15.04
C ARG A 94 2.85 -2.17 -13.54
N PHE A 95 1.76 -1.84 -12.85
CA PHE A 95 1.64 -2.10 -11.42
C PHE A 95 1.56 -3.60 -11.12
N VAL A 96 0.79 -4.38 -11.90
CA VAL A 96 0.74 -5.85 -11.76
C VAL A 96 2.11 -6.50 -12.00
N VAL A 97 2.88 -6.02 -12.97
CA VAL A 97 4.27 -6.47 -13.17
C VAL A 97 5.12 -6.11 -11.94
N SER A 98 5.00 -4.88 -11.45
CA SER A 98 5.76 -4.39 -10.29
C SER A 98 5.45 -5.18 -9.00
N THR A 99 4.21 -5.63 -8.80
CA THR A 99 3.84 -6.47 -7.65
C THR A 99 4.48 -7.86 -7.74
N HIS A 100 4.52 -8.46 -8.93
CA HIS A 100 5.20 -9.74 -9.14
C HIS A 100 6.71 -9.62 -8.90
N ASP A 101 7.35 -8.59 -9.45
CA ASP A 101 8.77 -8.30 -9.21
C ASP A 101 9.07 -8.10 -7.71
N ARG A 102 8.16 -7.41 -7.00
CA ARG A 102 8.30 -7.19 -5.57
C ARG A 102 8.22 -8.51 -4.80
N VAL A 103 7.28 -9.39 -5.15
CA VAL A 103 7.14 -10.72 -4.55
C VAL A 103 8.37 -11.58 -4.81
N ALA A 104 8.86 -11.63 -6.05
CA ALA A 104 10.07 -12.37 -6.40
C ALA A 104 11.28 -11.92 -5.54
N LYS A 105 11.44 -10.60 -5.35
CA LYS A 105 12.46 -10.04 -4.45
C LYS A 105 12.26 -10.44 -3.00
N LEU A 106 11.02 -10.44 -2.49
CA LEU A 106 10.73 -10.85 -1.11
C LEU A 106 11.03 -12.33 -0.86
N LEU A 107 10.68 -13.20 -1.80
CA LEU A 107 10.95 -14.64 -1.74
C LEU A 107 12.45 -14.92 -1.76
N ALA A 108 13.18 -14.26 -2.66
CA ALA A 108 14.64 -14.35 -2.74
C ALA A 108 15.31 -13.88 -1.42
N MET A 109 14.87 -12.75 -0.86
CA MET A 109 15.37 -12.26 0.43
C MET A 109 15.12 -13.22 1.61
N LYS A 110 14.13 -14.11 1.49
CA LYS A 110 13.77 -15.11 2.51
C LYS A 110 14.25 -16.52 2.17
N ASN A 111 15.05 -16.69 1.11
CA ASN A 111 15.54 -17.98 0.62
C ASN A 111 14.42 -19.01 0.36
N VAL A 112 13.23 -18.53 -0.05
CA VAL A 112 12.11 -19.39 -0.41
C VAL A 112 12.27 -19.79 -1.87
N GLN A 113 12.42 -21.09 -2.14
CA GLN A 113 12.65 -21.64 -3.49
C GLN A 113 11.38 -21.75 -4.34
N GLN A 114 10.21 -21.45 -3.78
CA GLN A 114 8.95 -21.47 -4.51
C GLN A 114 8.81 -20.22 -5.36
N SER A 115 8.22 -20.37 -6.55
CA SER A 115 7.86 -19.26 -7.43
C SER A 115 6.34 -19.08 -7.51
N VAL A 116 5.91 -17.84 -7.76
CA VAL A 116 4.52 -17.54 -8.13
C VAL A 116 4.20 -18.30 -9.42
N ARG A 117 3.08 -19.03 -9.44
CA ARG A 117 2.66 -19.86 -10.59
C ARG A 117 2.06 -19.04 -11.72
N THR A 118 1.40 -17.94 -11.37
CA THR A 118 0.70 -17.08 -12.30
C THR A 118 1.63 -16.02 -12.89
N THR A 119 1.46 -15.72 -14.18
CA THR A 119 2.20 -14.65 -14.84
C THR A 119 1.44 -13.32 -14.74
N PRO A 120 2.14 -12.16 -14.72
CA PRO A 120 1.49 -10.84 -14.69
C PRO A 120 0.45 -10.66 -15.80
N ALA A 121 0.75 -11.13 -17.01
CA ALA A 121 -0.14 -11.06 -18.16
C ALA A 121 -1.42 -11.89 -17.96
N ALA A 122 -1.29 -13.16 -17.55
CA ALA A 122 -2.45 -14.02 -17.34
C ALA A 122 -3.37 -13.48 -16.24
N VAL A 123 -2.79 -12.96 -15.15
CA VAL A 123 -3.56 -12.35 -14.05
C VAL A 123 -4.29 -11.10 -14.54
N TRP A 124 -3.60 -10.21 -15.26
CA TRP A 124 -4.20 -8.98 -15.78
C TRP A 124 -5.35 -9.25 -16.75
N GLU A 125 -5.15 -10.08 -17.77
CA GLU A 125 -6.18 -10.37 -18.77
C GLU A 125 -7.43 -11.02 -18.15
N CYS A 126 -7.23 -11.94 -17.20
CA CYS A 126 -8.34 -12.58 -16.49
C CYS A 126 -9.14 -11.55 -15.66
N SER A 127 -8.46 -10.71 -14.88
CA SER A 127 -9.10 -9.67 -14.07
C SER A 127 -9.80 -8.61 -14.92
N LYS A 128 -9.15 -8.16 -16.00
CA LYS A 128 -9.70 -7.18 -16.96
C LYS A 128 -10.96 -7.72 -17.64
N SER A 129 -10.90 -8.93 -18.18
CA SER A 129 -12.06 -9.56 -18.82
C SER A 129 -13.23 -9.70 -17.85
N ARG A 130 -12.97 -10.05 -16.59
CA ARG A 130 -14.02 -10.15 -15.56
C ARG A 130 -14.66 -8.78 -15.27
N ALA A 131 -13.84 -7.76 -15.04
CA ALA A 131 -14.34 -6.42 -14.74
C ALA A 131 -15.12 -5.79 -15.91
N LEU A 132 -14.78 -6.13 -17.15
CA LEU A 132 -15.52 -5.63 -18.33
C LEU A 132 -16.77 -6.46 -18.67
N SER A 133 -16.93 -7.67 -18.12
CA SER A 133 -18.04 -8.56 -18.45
C SER A 133 -19.35 -8.26 -17.70
N VAL A 134 -19.30 -7.37 -16.70
CA VAL A 134 -20.45 -7.02 -15.86
C VAL A 134 -20.80 -5.56 -16.12
N ASP A 135 -21.92 -5.33 -16.81
CA ASP A 135 -22.40 -4.00 -17.18
C ASP A 135 -22.95 -3.20 -15.97
N ASP A 136 -23.36 -3.88 -14.90
CA ASP A 136 -23.79 -3.23 -13.65
C ASP A 136 -22.61 -2.91 -12.73
N ALA A 137 -22.32 -1.62 -12.60
CA ALA A 137 -21.31 -1.06 -11.71
C ALA A 137 -21.41 -1.55 -10.25
N VAL A 138 -22.63 -1.72 -9.70
CA VAL A 138 -22.83 -2.12 -8.30
C VAL A 138 -22.57 -3.61 -8.13
N ALA A 139 -23.12 -4.45 -9.01
CA ALA A 139 -22.84 -5.88 -9.01
C ALA A 139 -21.34 -6.16 -9.22
N ASN A 140 -20.69 -5.41 -10.10
CA ASN A 140 -19.27 -5.53 -10.40
C ASN A 140 -18.38 -5.12 -9.20
N MET A 141 -18.71 -4.02 -8.52
CA MET A 141 -18.03 -3.62 -7.28
C MET A 141 -18.18 -4.68 -6.19
N ASN A 142 -19.40 -5.16 -5.93
CA ASN A 142 -19.67 -6.14 -4.89
C ASN A 142 -18.92 -7.44 -5.17
N GLY A 143 -18.98 -7.97 -6.40
CA GLY A 143 -18.26 -9.20 -6.77
C GLY A 143 -16.73 -9.06 -6.75
N CYS A 144 -16.19 -7.90 -7.11
CA CYS A 144 -14.73 -7.68 -7.08
C CYS A 144 -14.18 -7.50 -5.66
N TYR A 145 -14.95 -6.88 -4.76
CA TYR A 145 -14.52 -6.63 -3.39
C TYR A 145 -14.97 -7.70 -2.37
N GLU A 146 -15.86 -8.62 -2.74
CA GLU A 146 -16.40 -9.69 -1.87
C GLU A 146 -15.29 -10.43 -1.11
N THR A 147 -14.28 -10.94 -1.80
CA THR A 147 -13.17 -11.67 -1.16
C THR A 147 -12.40 -10.79 -0.16
N THR A 148 -12.25 -9.49 -0.45
CA THR A 148 -11.57 -8.55 0.47
C THR A 148 -12.46 -8.24 1.69
N LEU A 149 -13.78 -8.14 1.51
CA LEU A 149 -14.75 -7.95 2.59
C LEU A 149 -14.84 -9.19 3.50
N ASP A 150 -14.81 -10.39 2.93
CA ASP A 150 -14.76 -11.65 3.68
C ASP A 150 -13.48 -11.75 4.51
N ASP A 151 -12.32 -11.40 3.92
CA ASP A 151 -11.04 -11.33 4.62
C ASP A 151 -11.11 -10.33 5.80
N ILE A 152 -11.71 -9.15 5.60
CA ILE A 152 -11.88 -8.14 6.66
C ILE A 152 -12.74 -8.72 7.79
N SER A 153 -13.87 -9.33 7.46
CA SER A 153 -14.78 -9.95 8.42
C SER A 153 -14.11 -11.08 9.20
N LEU A 154 -13.29 -11.90 8.53
CA LEU A 154 -12.51 -12.97 9.13
C LEU A 154 -11.46 -12.41 10.11
N PHE A 155 -10.67 -11.42 9.69
CA PHE A 155 -9.64 -10.84 10.55
C PHE A 155 -10.24 -10.10 11.74
N TRP A 156 -11.41 -9.49 11.59
CA TRP A 156 -12.13 -8.90 12.72
C TRP A 156 -12.47 -9.94 13.78
N LYS A 157 -13.09 -11.06 13.37
CA LYS A 157 -13.44 -12.17 14.28
C LYS A 157 -12.20 -12.76 14.96
N GLN A 158 -11.12 -12.98 14.20
CA GLN A 158 -9.88 -13.52 14.74
C GLN A 158 -9.18 -12.54 15.70
N MET A 159 -9.19 -11.25 15.39
CA MET A 159 -8.67 -10.21 16.26
C MET A 159 -9.44 -10.19 17.58
N GLN A 160 -10.77 -10.21 17.54
CA GLN A 160 -11.59 -10.14 18.75
C GLN A 160 -11.38 -11.38 19.63
N ALA A 161 -11.38 -12.58 19.04
CA ALA A 161 -11.08 -13.81 19.77
C ALA A 161 -9.69 -13.78 20.43
N ALA A 162 -8.68 -13.24 19.74
CA ALA A 162 -7.33 -13.09 20.28
C ALA A 162 -7.30 -12.06 21.42
N LYS A 163 -8.03 -10.93 21.31
CA LYS A 163 -8.16 -9.94 22.38
C LYS A 163 -8.85 -10.52 23.61
N ASP A 164 -9.95 -11.25 23.44
CA ASP A 164 -10.71 -11.85 24.54
C ASP A 164 -9.87 -12.90 25.27
N HIS A 165 -9.10 -13.70 24.54
CA HIS A 165 -8.19 -14.67 25.15
C HIS A 165 -7.02 -13.99 25.88
N ALA A 166 -6.41 -12.97 25.28
CA ALA A 166 -5.37 -12.18 25.94
C ALA A 166 -5.88 -11.50 27.22
N ALA A 167 -7.10 -10.95 27.20
CA ALA A 167 -7.71 -10.31 28.36
C ALA A 167 -7.97 -11.31 29.50
N ARG A 168 -8.41 -12.53 29.20
CA ARG A 168 -8.55 -13.60 30.21
C ARG A 168 -7.22 -13.94 30.87
N LEU A 169 -6.18 -14.20 30.08
CA LEU A 169 -4.85 -14.51 30.61
C LEU A 169 -4.24 -13.33 31.39
N TRP A 170 -4.55 -12.10 30.97
CA TRP A 170 -4.15 -10.91 31.70
C TRP A 170 -4.81 -10.83 33.08
N ASN A 171 -6.11 -11.09 33.15
CA ASN A 171 -6.85 -11.09 34.43
C ASN A 171 -6.44 -12.24 35.36
N GLU A 172 -5.81 -13.29 34.83
CA GLU A 172 -5.22 -14.40 35.58
C GLU A 172 -3.74 -14.16 35.96
N ASP A 173 -3.21 -12.95 35.74
CA ASP A 173 -1.77 -12.58 35.91
C ASP A 173 -0.78 -13.41 35.06
N LYS A 174 -1.26 -14.13 34.05
CA LYS A 174 -0.45 -14.92 33.10
C LYS A 174 0.06 -14.08 31.94
N LEU A 175 0.80 -13.02 32.24
CA LEU A 175 1.22 -12.01 31.26
C LEU A 175 2.08 -12.59 30.11
N GLN A 176 2.95 -13.56 30.41
CA GLN A 176 3.81 -14.19 29.39
C GLN A 176 3.00 -15.04 28.40
N GLU A 177 1.93 -15.67 28.86
CA GLU A 177 1.03 -16.46 28.02
C GLU A 177 0.09 -15.55 27.21
N ALA A 178 -0.27 -14.37 27.72
CA ALA A 178 -1.09 -13.39 27.00
C ALA A 178 -0.35 -12.78 25.79
N MET A 179 0.97 -12.63 25.87
CA MET A 179 1.81 -12.01 24.84
C MET A 179 1.60 -12.50 23.40
N PRO A 180 1.63 -13.82 23.10
CA PRO A 180 1.36 -14.32 21.74
C PRO A 180 -0.02 -13.91 21.22
N PHE A 181 -1.06 -13.92 22.06
CA PHE A 181 -2.42 -13.52 21.67
C PHE A 181 -2.52 -12.02 21.40
N MET A 182 -1.85 -11.18 22.20
CA MET A 182 -1.78 -9.75 21.95
C MET A 182 -1.02 -9.43 20.64
N ARG A 183 0.05 -10.19 20.33
CA ARG A 183 0.77 -10.05 19.04
C ARG A 183 -0.09 -10.51 17.86
N ALA A 184 -0.87 -11.58 18.03
CA ALA A 184 -1.82 -12.04 17.03
C ALA A 184 -2.89 -10.97 16.78
N ALA A 185 -3.47 -10.39 17.83
CA ALA A 185 -4.44 -9.29 17.72
C ALA A 185 -3.87 -8.08 16.96
N ASP A 186 -2.65 -7.61 17.29
CA ASP A 186 -1.97 -6.52 16.55
C ASP A 186 -1.71 -6.89 15.08
N THR A 187 -1.41 -8.16 14.80
CA THR A 187 -1.21 -8.68 13.44
C THR A 187 -2.52 -8.63 12.64
N TYR A 188 -3.61 -9.17 13.19
CA TYR A 188 -4.92 -9.13 12.55
C TYR A 188 -5.41 -7.70 12.35
N PHE A 189 -5.24 -6.83 13.36
CA PHE A 189 -5.59 -5.42 13.27
C PHE A 189 -4.88 -4.73 12.11
N LYS A 190 -3.57 -4.94 11.94
CA LYS A 190 -2.80 -4.34 10.84
C LYS A 190 -3.29 -4.80 9.46
N ARG A 191 -3.59 -6.09 9.30
CA ARG A 191 -4.11 -6.66 8.04
C ARG A 191 -5.49 -6.09 7.72
N LEU A 192 -6.38 -6.14 8.71
CA LEU A 192 -7.73 -5.57 8.63
C LEU A 192 -7.69 -4.08 8.25
N HIS A 193 -6.90 -3.30 8.98
CA HIS A 193 -6.84 -1.85 8.79
C HIS A 193 -6.34 -1.47 7.39
N LEU A 194 -5.30 -2.14 6.88
CA LEU A 194 -4.80 -1.87 5.54
C LEU A 194 -5.80 -2.25 4.46
N LYS A 195 -6.45 -3.41 4.57
CA LYS A 195 -7.49 -3.85 3.62
C LYS A 195 -8.66 -2.89 3.62
N PHE A 196 -9.12 -2.47 4.80
CA PHE A 196 -10.22 -1.53 4.96
C PHE A 196 -9.89 -0.14 4.39
N GLN A 197 -8.71 0.41 4.69
CA GLN A 197 -8.25 1.70 4.13
C GLN A 197 -8.17 1.67 2.61
N LYS A 198 -7.60 0.59 2.06
CA LYS A 198 -7.47 0.38 0.61
C LYS A 198 -8.85 0.38 -0.05
N LEU A 199 -9.79 -0.37 0.50
CA LEU A 199 -11.13 -0.55 -0.05
C LEU A 199 -11.96 0.75 0.04
N ASN A 200 -11.91 1.45 1.18
CA ASN A 200 -12.57 2.75 1.34
C ASN A 200 -12.07 3.80 0.36
N LEU A 201 -10.76 3.80 0.09
CA LEU A 201 -10.18 4.72 -0.89
C LEU A 201 -10.71 4.42 -2.29
N ASP A 202 -10.80 3.16 -2.68
CA ASP A 202 -11.35 2.79 -3.98
C ASP A 202 -12.85 3.11 -4.08
N TYR A 203 -13.65 2.81 -3.05
CA TYR A 203 -15.06 3.22 -3.01
C TYR A 203 -15.22 4.74 -3.11
N ALA A 204 -14.39 5.52 -2.42
CA ALA A 204 -14.42 6.96 -2.50
C ALA A 204 -14.07 7.47 -3.92
N MET A 205 -13.08 6.87 -4.58
CA MET A 205 -12.70 7.22 -5.95
C MET A 205 -13.79 6.86 -6.96
N ILE A 206 -14.40 5.68 -6.84
CA ILE A 206 -15.50 5.24 -7.71
C ILE A 206 -16.75 6.10 -7.45
N GLY A 207 -17.11 6.30 -6.18
CA GLY A 207 -18.23 7.17 -5.80
C GLY A 207 -18.06 8.61 -6.28
N ALA A 208 -16.85 9.17 -6.24
CA ALA A 208 -16.55 10.50 -6.75
C ALA A 208 -16.64 10.62 -8.29
N ARG A 209 -16.46 9.51 -9.02
CA ARG A 209 -16.66 9.46 -10.48
C ARG A 209 -18.12 9.23 -10.87
N CYS A 210 -18.87 8.48 -10.05
CA CYS A 210 -20.29 8.22 -10.26
C CYS A 210 -21.18 9.38 -9.80
N THR A 211 -20.70 10.24 -8.90
CA THR A 211 -21.37 11.50 -8.57
C THR A 211 -21.04 12.54 -9.64
N THR A 212 -22.08 13.02 -10.32
CA THR A 212 -22.01 14.19 -11.20
C THR A 212 -21.28 15.34 -10.49
N PRO A 213 -20.47 16.14 -11.21
CA PRO A 213 -19.63 17.14 -10.58
C PRO A 213 -20.50 18.05 -9.72
N VAL A 214 -20.24 18.05 -8.42
CA VAL A 214 -20.81 19.02 -7.48
C VAL A 214 -20.56 20.38 -8.12
N VAL A 215 -21.65 21.00 -8.58
CA VAL A 215 -21.66 22.35 -9.17
C VAL A 215 -20.70 23.17 -8.33
N LYS A 216 -19.60 23.61 -8.95
CA LYS A 216 -18.51 24.33 -8.29
C LYS A 216 -19.16 25.42 -7.44
N LYS A 217 -19.26 25.20 -6.13
CA LYS A 217 -19.71 26.25 -5.22
C LYS A 217 -18.78 27.43 -5.51
N PRO A 218 -19.32 28.64 -5.75
CA PRO A 218 -18.49 29.79 -6.07
C PRO A 218 -17.39 29.86 -5.01
N LYS A 219 -16.14 29.95 -5.47
CA LYS A 219 -14.95 30.02 -4.62
C LYS A 219 -15.26 31.02 -3.51
N ARG A 220 -15.51 30.53 -2.29
CA ARG A 220 -15.50 31.40 -1.12
C ARG A 220 -14.12 32.05 -1.14
N PRO A 221 -14.03 33.39 -0.99
CA PRO A 221 -12.73 34.03 -0.87
C PRO A 221 -11.98 33.26 0.22
N THR A 222 -10.76 32.82 -0.11
CA THR A 222 -9.83 32.23 0.86
C THR A 222 -9.74 33.19 2.02
N GLY A 223 -10.50 32.91 3.08
CA GLY A 223 -10.50 33.68 4.30
C GLY A 223 -9.07 33.64 4.81
N ARG A 224 -8.36 34.75 4.63
CA ARG A 224 -7.05 34.93 5.19
C ARG A 224 -7.25 34.80 6.70
N VAL A 225 -6.74 33.73 7.28
CA VAL A 225 -6.73 33.58 8.74
C VAL A 225 -5.80 34.68 9.25
N SER A 226 -6.39 35.77 9.75
CA SER A 226 -5.68 36.80 10.48
C SER A 226 -5.74 36.45 11.95
N PHE A 227 -4.59 36.46 12.62
CA PHE A 227 -4.56 36.50 14.07
C PHE A 227 -5.06 37.88 14.54
N SER A 228 -5.69 37.96 15.70
CA SER A 228 -6.01 39.24 16.31
C SER A 228 -4.72 40.01 16.59
N ASP A 229 -4.65 41.28 16.22
CA ASP A 229 -3.45 42.12 16.43
C ASP A 229 -3.09 42.23 17.93
N THR A 230 -4.08 42.06 18.80
CA THR A 230 -3.88 42.00 20.25
C THR A 230 -3.91 40.55 20.74
N PRO A 231 -2.86 40.07 21.42
CA PRO A 231 -2.87 38.77 22.07
C PRO A 231 -3.86 38.80 23.24
N VAL A 232 -4.87 37.92 23.21
CA VAL A 232 -5.77 37.70 24.34
C VAL A 232 -5.12 36.67 25.26
N VAL A 233 -4.71 37.10 26.45
CA VAL A 233 -4.24 36.20 27.51
C VAL A 233 -5.48 35.52 28.11
N MET A 234 -5.75 34.27 27.72
CA MET A 234 -6.89 33.48 28.20
C MET A 234 -6.73 32.97 29.64
N GLY A 235 -5.66 33.36 30.34
CA GLY A 235 -5.40 33.03 31.73
C GLY A 235 -3.91 33.07 32.05
N THR A 236 -3.59 33.34 33.32
CA THR A 236 -2.26 33.15 33.89
C THR A 236 -2.17 31.75 34.48
N ALA A 237 -1.08 31.05 34.19
CA ALA A 237 -0.79 29.77 34.79
C ALA A 237 -0.70 29.89 36.32
N GLU A 238 -1.41 29.03 37.04
CA GLU A 238 -1.28 28.92 38.50
C GLU A 238 0.13 28.44 38.86
N ALA A 239 0.76 29.13 39.82
CA ALA A 239 2.18 28.97 40.17
C ALA A 239 2.47 27.73 41.01
N ASP A 240 1.43 27.09 41.55
CA ASP A 240 1.45 25.90 42.40
C ASP A 240 1.30 24.58 41.62
N VAL A 241 0.99 24.66 40.32
CA VAL A 241 0.91 23.49 39.45
C VAL A 241 2.32 23.13 38.96
N ASP A 242 2.85 22.00 39.41
CA ASP A 242 4.09 21.43 38.89
C ASP A 242 3.93 21.10 37.41
N ARG A 243 4.63 21.86 36.57
CA ARG A 243 4.69 21.70 35.10
C ARG A 243 6.05 21.17 34.66
N SER A 244 6.82 20.61 35.58
CA SER A 244 8.02 19.85 35.23
C SER A 244 7.65 18.87 34.12
N PRO A 245 8.43 18.78 33.03
CA PRO A 245 8.16 17.81 31.99
C PRO A 245 8.01 16.44 32.67
N ILE A 246 6.80 15.90 32.62
CA ILE A 246 6.58 14.50 33.00
C ILE A 246 7.62 13.75 32.18
N CYS A 247 8.49 12.98 32.83
CA CYS A 247 9.41 12.11 32.14
C CYS A 247 8.68 10.78 31.98
N PRO A 248 7.82 10.59 30.94
CA PRO A 248 7.16 9.32 30.78
C PRO A 248 8.24 8.26 30.61
N SER A 249 8.24 7.27 31.50
CA SER A 249 8.99 6.06 31.27
C SER A 249 8.55 5.49 29.92
N LYS A 250 9.51 4.96 29.14
CA LYS A 250 9.17 4.29 27.89
C LYS A 250 8.22 3.14 28.23
N PRO A 251 7.04 3.03 27.59
CA PRO A 251 6.15 1.93 27.85
C PRO A 251 6.87 0.63 27.57
N THR A 252 6.69 -0.34 28.45
CA THR A 252 7.15 -1.71 28.25
C THR A 252 6.57 -2.25 26.94
N PRO A 253 7.22 -3.25 26.30
CA PRO A 253 6.67 -3.87 25.10
C PRO A 253 5.22 -4.35 25.26
N LEU A 254 4.86 -4.78 26.47
CA LEU A 254 3.51 -5.22 26.83
C LEU A 254 2.52 -4.05 26.86
N GLU A 255 2.85 -2.94 27.54
CA GLU A 255 2.03 -1.72 27.58
C GLU A 255 1.87 -1.11 26.18
N ALA A 256 2.95 -1.05 25.41
CA ALA A 256 2.92 -0.56 24.03
C ALA A 256 2.09 -1.46 23.11
N LEU A 257 1.98 -2.75 23.40
CA LEU A 257 1.14 -3.68 22.67
C LEU A 257 -0.32 -3.56 23.11
N LEU A 258 -0.57 -3.39 24.41
CA LEU A 258 -1.90 -3.12 24.97
C LEU A 258 -2.49 -1.87 24.34
N LEU A 259 -1.77 -0.74 24.35
CA LEU A 259 -2.21 0.52 23.75
C LEU A 259 -2.53 0.44 22.25
N ARG A 260 -1.91 -0.50 21.54
CA ARG A 260 -2.17 -0.72 20.10
C ARG A 260 -3.34 -1.68 19.87
N ALA A 261 -3.43 -2.75 20.66
CA ALA A 261 -4.49 -3.75 20.57
C ALA A 261 -5.82 -3.27 21.19
N SER A 262 -5.77 -2.30 22.11
CA SER A 262 -6.95 -1.70 22.75
C SER A 262 -7.68 -0.71 21.87
N ARG A 263 -7.13 -0.31 20.72
CA ARG A 263 -7.77 0.62 19.79
C ARG A 263 -9.10 0.04 19.32
N GLU A 264 -10.19 0.72 19.64
CA GLU A 264 -11.49 0.48 19.04
C GLU A 264 -11.53 1.19 17.68
N PHE A 265 -11.72 0.41 16.63
CA PHE A 265 -11.87 0.93 15.28
C PHE A 265 -13.36 0.98 14.95
N PRO A 266 -13.91 2.13 14.53
CA PRO A 266 -15.31 2.22 14.13
C PRO A 266 -15.50 1.36 12.89
N MET A 267 -15.95 0.14 13.09
CA MET A 267 -16.28 -0.77 12.00
C MET A 267 -17.67 -0.44 11.45
N PRO A 268 -17.87 -0.46 10.13
CA PRO A 268 -19.22 -0.44 9.57
C PRO A 268 -19.99 -1.66 10.05
N SER A 269 -21.28 -1.50 10.30
CA SER A 269 -22.20 -2.62 10.42
C SER A 269 -22.24 -3.36 9.07
N PHE A 270 -21.80 -4.61 9.05
CA PHE A 270 -21.99 -5.52 7.91
C PHE A 270 -23.37 -6.15 7.98
#